data_AF-W3WXU4-F1
#
_entry.id   AF-W3WXU4-F1
#
_cell.length_a   1.000
_cell.length_b   1.000
_cell.length_c   1.000
_cell.angle_alpha   90.00
_cell.angle_beta   90.00
_cell.angle_gamma   90.00
#
_symmetry.space_group_name_H-M   'P 1'
#
loop_
_entity.id
_entity.type
_entity.pdbx_description
1 polymer ?
#
loop_
_entity_poly.entity_id
_entity_poly.type
_entity_poly.pdbx_seq_one_letter_code
_entity_poly.pdbx_strand_id
1 'polypeptide(L)'
;MAFFRVTLHRSAIGLPERTRGVLAALGLRKRTQTVYHPVSPQFAGMIYKVKELVKVQEVDRALTPKEMREERRPERGFYLETPRV
;
A
#
# COMPACT_ATOMS: atom_id res chain seq x y z
N MET A 1 9.71 -14.83 4.62
CA MET A 1 9.67 -13.74 5.61
C MET A 1 8.38 -12.99 5.38
N ALA A 2 7.51 -12.85 6.38
CA ALA A 2 6.21 -12.21 6.18
C ALA A 2 6.32 -10.67 6.12
N PHE A 3 5.38 -10.04 5.45
CA PHE A 3 5.26 -8.59 5.30
C PHE A 3 3.86 -8.12 5.70
N PHE A 4 3.78 -6.93 6.29
CA PHE A 4 2.54 -6.20 6.44
C PHE A 4 2.23 -5.44 5.16
N ARG A 5 1.14 -5.81 4.50
CA ARG A 5 0.46 -5.00 3.48
C ARG A 5 -0.43 -3.99 4.20
N VAL A 6 0.00 -2.74 4.23
CA VAL A 6 -0.70 -1.66 4.93
C VAL A 6 -1.31 -0.71 3.91
N THR A 7 -2.64 -0.56 3.94
CA THR A 7 -3.38 0.36 3.06
C THR A 7 -4.01 1.48 3.89
N LEU A 8 -3.79 2.74 3.50
CA LEU A 8 -4.47 3.86 4.15
C LEU A 8 -5.94 3.91 3.70
N HIS A 9 -6.85 3.53 4.59
CA HIS A 9 -8.28 3.47 4.29
C HIS A 9 -8.99 4.80 4.59
N ARG A 10 -8.67 5.44 5.73
CA ARG A 10 -9.23 6.74 6.14
C ARG A 10 -8.18 7.85 6.07
N SER A 11 -8.64 9.09 5.86
CA SER A 11 -7.77 10.27 5.84
C SER A 11 -7.37 10.68 7.26
N ALA A 12 -6.22 11.35 7.40
CA ALA A 12 -5.77 11.97 8.64
C ALA A 12 -6.07 13.48 8.74
N ILE A 13 -6.98 13.97 7.88
CA ILE A 13 -7.55 15.31 8.00
C ILE A 13 -8.22 15.46 9.37
N GLY A 14 -7.98 16.59 10.04
CA GLY A 14 -8.52 16.86 11.38
C GLY A 14 -7.84 16.09 12.51
N LEU A 15 -6.87 15.21 12.24
CA LEU A 15 -6.14 14.48 13.29
C LEU A 15 -4.86 15.22 13.72
N PRO A 16 -4.38 14.97 14.96
CA PRO A 16 -3.15 15.56 15.47
C PRO A 16 -1.93 15.29 14.60
N GLU A 17 -0.94 16.19 14.65
CA GLU A 17 0.30 16.07 13.87
C GLU A 17 1.06 14.78 14.17
N ARG A 18 1.00 14.29 15.41
CA ARG A 18 1.61 13.02 15.81
C ARG A 18 1.11 11.86 14.96
N THR A 19 -0.20 11.78 14.69
CA THR A 19 -0.80 10.74 13.86
C THR A 19 -0.35 10.88 12.40
N ARG A 20 -0.30 12.11 11.89
CA ARG A 20 0.22 12.39 10.55
C ARG A 20 1.70 12.01 10.41
N GLY A 21 2.51 12.27 11.43
CA GLY A 21 3.92 11.89 11.49
C GLY A 21 4.13 10.38 11.43
N VAL A 22 3.30 9.59 12.13
CA VAL A 22 3.35 8.12 12.06
C VAL A 22 3.00 7.62 10.66
N LEU A 23 1.96 8.17 10.02
CA LEU A 23 1.61 7.82 8.64
C LEU A 23 2.71 8.18 7.65
N ALA A 24 3.35 9.34 7.81
CA ALA A 24 4.46 9.77 6.98
C ALA A 24 5.68 8.85 7.15
N ALA A 25 6.00 8.43 8.38
CA ALA A 25 7.06 7.47 8.67
C ALA A 25 6.79 6.08 8.07
N LEU A 26 5.53 5.64 8.05
CA LEU A 26 5.11 4.43 7.33
C LEU A 26 5.11 4.60 5.80
N GLY A 27 5.29 5.81 5.27
CA GLY A 27 5.29 6.10 3.83
C GLY A 27 3.89 6.27 3.21
N LEU A 28 2.85 6.40 4.03
CA LEU A 28 1.46 6.59 3.59
C LEU A 28 1.16 8.09 3.44
N ARG A 29 1.17 8.58 2.20
CA ARG A 29 0.96 10.00 1.85
C ARG A 29 -0.44 10.31 1.33
N LYS A 30 -1.05 9.37 0.61
CA LYS A 30 -2.37 9.54 -0.02
C LYS A 30 -3.32 8.42 0.41
N ARG A 31 -4.63 8.72 0.43
CA ARG A 31 -5.67 7.70 0.68
C ARG A 31 -5.58 6.59 -0.39
N THR A 32 -5.94 5.37 -0.01
CA THR A 32 -5.87 4.12 -0.79
C THR A 32 -4.47 3.71 -1.26
N GLN A 33 -3.43 4.45 -0.86
CA GLN A 33 -2.05 4.02 -1.04
C GLN A 33 -1.79 2.77 -0.20
N THR A 34 -1.06 1.81 -0.79
CA THR A 34 -0.63 0.59 -0.12
C THR A 34 0.89 0.56 -0.07
N VAL A 35 1.44 0.18 1.07
CA VAL A 35 2.88 0.03 1.31
C VAL A 35 3.13 -1.33 1.96
N TYR A 36 4.33 -1.86 1.77
CA TYR A 36 4.76 -3.13 2.34
C TYR A 36 5.92 -2.89 3.30
N HIS A 37 5.80 -3.42 4.51
CA HIS A 37 6.85 -3.38 5.53
C HIS A 37 7.13 -4.79 6.04
N PRO A 38 8.37 -5.13 6.39
CA PRO A 38 8.65 -6.44 6.98
C PRO A 38 7.93 -6.58 8.32
N VAL A 39 7.51 -7.79 8.67
CA VAL A 39 6.91 -8.05 9.98
C VAL A 39 7.98 -7.86 11.06
N SER A 40 7.87 -6.75 11.80
CA SER A 40 8.72 -6.45 12.94
C SER A 40 7.91 -5.76 14.05
N PRO A 41 8.31 -5.89 15.33
CA PRO A 41 7.64 -5.21 16.44
C PRO A 41 7.60 -3.69 16.28
N GLN A 42 8.60 -3.09 15.64
CA GLN A 42 8.66 -1.66 15.37
C GLN A 42 7.53 -1.23 14.41
N PHE A 43 7.37 -1.93 13.30
CA PHE A 43 6.28 -1.64 12.34
C PHE A 43 4.92 -1.95 12.93
N ALA A 44 4.79 -3.06 13.68
CA ALA A 44 3.56 -3.42 14.37
C ALA A 44 3.12 -2.32 15.36
N GLY A 45 4.05 -1.77 16.15
CA GLY A 45 3.75 -0.67 17.08
C GLY A 45 3.35 0.63 16.38
N MET A 46 3.97 0.95 15.24
CA MET A 46 3.58 2.11 14.43
C MET A 46 2.18 1.93 13.84
N ILE A 47 1.89 0.76 13.28
CA ILE A 47 0.57 0.39 12.74
C ILE A 47 -0.50 0.47 13.83
N TYR A 48 -0.21 -0.03 15.03
CA TYR A 48 -1.16 -0.02 16.15
C TYR A 48 -1.59 1.39 16.58
N LYS A 49 -0.70 2.39 16.46
CA LYS A 49 -1.02 3.80 16.74
C LYS A 49 -1.97 4.44 15.72
N VAL A 50 -2.11 3.85 14.54
CA VAL A 50 -2.95 4.34 13.44
C VAL A 50 -3.95 3.29 12.96
N LYS A 51 -4.27 2.29 13.80
CA LYS A 51 -5.09 1.12 13.47
C LYS A 51 -6.49 1.48 12.96
N GLU A 52 -7.01 2.63 13.38
CA GLU A 52 -8.29 3.16 12.93
C GLU A 52 -8.22 3.72 11.51
N LEU A 53 -7.04 4.03 10.97
CA LEU A 53 -6.90 4.64 9.65
C LEU A 53 -6.48 3.65 8.57
N VAL A 54 -5.85 2.56 8.97
CA VAL A 54 -5.22 1.61 8.05
C VAL A 54 -5.94 0.27 8.03
N LYS A 55 -5.90 -0.40 6.88
CA LYS A 55 -6.22 -1.81 6.73
C LYS A 55 -4.91 -2.59 6.60
N VAL A 56 -4.75 -3.65 7.38
CA VAL A 56 -3.52 -4.44 7.44
C VAL A 56 -3.84 -5.87 7.01
N GLN A 57 -2.97 -6.44 6.19
CA GLN A 57 -2.99 -7.85 5.83
C GLN A 57 -1.55 -8.38 5.91
N GLU A 58 -1.40 -9.60 6.40
CA GLU A 58 -0.12 -10.31 6.33
C GLU A 58 0.01 -10.99 4.96
N VAL A 59 1.18 -10.86 4.34
CA VAL A 59 1.49 -11.44 3.03
C VAL A 59 2.91 -12.03 3.03
N ASP A 60 3.13 -13.08 2.24
CA ASP A 60 4.44 -13.75 2.19
C ASP A 60 5.52 -12.94 1.47
N ARG A 61 5.11 -12.02 0.58
CA ARG A 61 6.01 -11.20 -0.24
C ARG A 61 5.54 -9.76 -0.36
N ALA A 62 6.50 -8.83 -0.38
CA ALA A 62 6.25 -7.46 -0.77
C ALA A 62 6.19 -7.35 -2.30
N LEU A 63 5.18 -6.64 -2.82
CA LEU A 63 5.11 -6.32 -4.25
C LEU A 63 5.86 -5.02 -4.53
N THR A 64 6.58 -4.99 -5.65
CA THR A 64 7.22 -3.77 -6.16
C THR A 64 6.16 -2.82 -6.73
N PRO A 65 6.45 -1.50 -6.83
CA PRO A 65 5.51 -0.55 -7.42
C PRO A 65 5.10 -0.89 -8.87
N LYS A 66 5.98 -1.53 -9.65
CA LYS A 66 5.70 -1.96 -11.02
C LYS A 66 4.70 -3.12 -11.04
N GLU A 67 4.91 -4.13 -10.20
CA GLU A 67 4.00 -5.27 -10.06
C GLU A 67 2.62 -4.83 -9.57
N MET A 68 2.55 -3.94 -8.57
CA MET A 68 1.28 -3.38 -8.11
C MET A 68 0.53 -2.62 -9.21
N ARG A 69 1.25 -1.95 -10.11
CA ARG A 69 0.64 -1.22 -11.23
C ARG A 69 0.12 -2.18 -12.29
N GLU A 70 0.87 -3.25 -12.57
CA GLU A 70 0.47 -4.27 -13.53
C GLU A 70 -0.73 -5.07 -13.01
N GLU A 71 -0.77 -5.43 -11.73
CA GLU A 71 -1.91 -6.12 -11.10
C GLU A 71 -3.21 -5.30 -11.19
N ARG A 72 -3.11 -3.97 -11.15
CA ARG A 72 -4.25 -3.06 -11.29
C ARG A 72 -4.64 -2.82 -12.75
N ARG A 73 -3.80 -3.23 -13.70
CA ARG A 73 -4.03 -2.97 -15.12
C ARG A 73 -5.08 -3.96 -15.62
N PRO A 74 -6.21 -3.49 -16.17
CA PRO A 74 -7.15 -4.38 -16.82
C PRO A 74 -6.53 -4.98 -18.10
N GLU A 75 -7.06 -6.13 -18.52
CA GLU A 75 -6.71 -6.70 -19.82
C GLU A 75 -7.04 -5.71 -20.94
N ARG A 76 -6.15 -5.61 -21.94
CA ARG A 76 -6.27 -4.59 -22.98
C ARG A 76 -7.53 -4.77 -23.84
N GLY A 77 -8.05 -5.99 -23.98
CA GLY A 77 -9.26 -6.29 -24.75
C GLY A 77 -9.14 -6.15 -26.27
N PHE A 78 -7.97 -5.80 -26.80
CA PHE A 78 -7.67 -5.75 -28.23
C PHE A 78 -6.25 -6.25 -28.49
N TYR A 79 -6.03 -6.80 -29.68
CA TYR A 79 -4.70 -7.13 -30.19
C TYR A 79 -4.46 -6.34 -31.48
N LEU A 80 -3.21 -5.93 -31.73
CA LEU A 80 -2.83 -5.23 -32.95
C LEU A 80 -2.49 -6.27 -34.00
N GLU A 81 -3.30 -6.38 -35.06
CA GLU A 81 -2.94 -7.18 -36.23
C GLU A 81 -1.82 -6.47 -36.99
N THR A 82 -0.72 -7.18 -37.26
CA THR A 82 0.32 -6.66 -38.15
C THR A 82 -0.13 -6.98 -39.58
N PRO A 83 -0.30 -5.97 -40.47
CA PRO A 83 -0.69 -6.25 -41.84
C PRO A 83 0.39 -7.08 -42.53
N ARG A 84 -0.01 -8.17 -43.20
CA ARG A 84 0.88 -8.86 -44.15
C ARG A 84 1.00 -7.97 -45.39
N VAL A 85 2.16 -7.36 -45.56
CA VAL A 85 2.64 -6.84 -46.85
C VAL A 85 3.18 -8.01 -47.65
#